data_AF-A0A0L0LLC8-F1
#
_entry.id   AF-A0A0L0LLC8-F1
#
_cell.length_a   1.000
_cell.length_b   1.000
_cell.length_c   1.000
_cell.angle_alpha   90.00
_cell.angle_beta   90.00
_cell.angle_gamma   90.00
#
_symmetry.space_group_name_H-M   'P 1'
#
loop_
_entity.id
_entity.type
_entity.pdbx_description
1 polymer ?
#
loop_
_entity_poly.entity_id
_entity_poly.type
_entity_poly.pdbx_seq_one_letter_code
_entity_poly.pdbx_strand_id
1 'polypeptide(L)' 'MEFTPQQLAKLRIPIEETGVFEGRSESEIQKLLKDFATFYVTLAKINLRLHQEASKDNAK' A
#
# COMPACT_ATOMS: atom_id res chain seq x y z
N MET A 1 6.73 8.19 1.79
CA MET A 1 5.64 8.89 1.08
C MET A 1 4.33 8.25 1.48
N GLU A 2 3.42 9.02 2.09
CA GLU A 2 2.03 8.59 2.26
C GLU A 2 1.31 8.79 0.92
N PHE A 3 0.44 7.85 0.56
CA PHE A 3 -0.43 8.07 -0.59
C PHE A 3 -1.31 9.29 -0.33
N THR A 4 -1.37 10.16 -1.32
CA THR A 4 -2.32 11.28 -1.29
C THR A 4 -3.75 10.73 -1.28
N PRO A 5 -4.72 11.43 -0.67
CA PRO A 5 -6.12 11.03 -0.68
C PRO A 5 -6.66 10.74 -2.09
N GLN A 6 -6.16 11.44 -3.12
CA GLN A 6 -6.51 11.22 -4.51
C GLN A 6 -5.96 9.89 -5.06
N GLN A 7 -4.76 9.46 -4.64
CA GLN A 7 -4.20 8.16 -5.03
C GLN A 7 -4.92 7.00 -4.32
N LEU A 8 -5.32 7.19 -3.07
CA LEU A 8 -6.20 6.24 -2.37
C LEU A 8 -7.59 6.16 -3.01
N ALA A 9 -8.14 7.28 -3.47
CA ALA A 9 -9.39 7.30 -4.22
C ALA A 9 -9.30 6.54 -5.55
N LYS A 10 -8.14 6.56 -6.21
CA LYS A 10 -7.88 5.77 -7.43
C LYS A 10 -7.82 4.26 -7.17
N LEU A 11 -7.33 3.84 -6.00
CA LEU A 11 -7.40 2.44 -5.55
C LEU A 11 -8.83 2.02 -5.15
N ARG A 12 -9.72 2.99 -4.90
CA ARG A 12 -11.13 2.81 -4.56
C ARG A 12 -12.08 2.92 -5.77
N ILE A 13 -11.57 3.17 -6.98
CA ILE A 13 -12.39 3.09 -8.19
C ILE A 13 -13.06 1.70 -8.18
N PRO A 14 -14.37 1.61 -8.42
CA PRO A 14 -15.06 0.33 -8.43
C PRO A 14 -14.33 -0.60 -9.38
N ILE A 15 -13.80 -1.66 -8.79
CA ILE A 15 -13.02 -2.73 -9.43
C ILE A 15 -13.71 -3.24 -10.71
N GLU A 16 -15.05 -3.18 -10.71
CA GLU A 16 -15.97 -3.51 -11.81
C GLU A 16 -15.63 -2.82 -13.14
N GLU A 17 -15.04 -1.62 -13.15
CA GLU A 17 -14.65 -0.93 -14.39
C GLU A 17 -13.32 -1.40 -14.99
N THR A 18 -12.50 -2.14 -14.23
CA THR A 18 -11.12 -2.45 -14.62
C THR A 18 -10.90 -3.90 -15.06
N GLY A 19 -11.84 -4.81 -14.78
CA GLY A 19 -11.71 -6.25 -15.09
C GLY A 19 -10.58 -6.98 -14.33
N VAL A 20 -9.88 -6.31 -13.42
CA VAL A 20 -8.64 -6.80 -12.81
C VAL A 20 -8.84 -8.07 -11.96
N PHE A 21 -10.07 -8.35 -11.53
CA PHE A 21 -10.43 -9.54 -10.76
C PHE A 21 -11.54 -10.38 -11.42
N GLU A 22 -11.77 -10.19 -12.71
CA GLU A 22 -12.74 -10.99 -13.45
C GLU A 22 -12.39 -12.49 -13.33
N GLY A 23 -13.38 -13.31 -12.93
CA GLY A 23 -13.18 -14.74 -12.66
C GLY A 23 -12.61 -15.09 -11.28
N ARG A 24 -12.34 -14.11 -10.40
CA ARG A 24 -11.95 -14.36 -9.00
C ARG A 24 -13.12 -14.17 -8.04
N SER A 25 -13.16 -15.00 -7.01
CA SER A 25 -14.15 -14.89 -5.95
C SER A 25 -13.87 -13.69 -5.03
N GLU A 26 -14.92 -13.18 -4.38
CA GLU A 26 -14.79 -12.05 -3.43
C GLU A 26 -13.76 -12.33 -2.33
N SER A 27 -13.69 -13.57 -1.84
CA SER A 27 -12.73 -13.97 -0.80
C SER A 27 -11.28 -13.88 -1.27
N GLU A 28 -11.00 -14.24 -2.53
CA GLU A 28 -9.68 -14.11 -3.13
C GLU A 28 -9.29 -12.63 -3.30
N ILE A 29 -10.24 -11.80 -3.71
CA ILE A 29 -10.04 -10.35 -3.85
C ILE A 29 -9.72 -9.74 -2.48
N GLN A 30 -10.52 -10.04 -1.45
CA GLN A 30 -10.29 -9.55 -0.09
C GLN A 30 -8.94 -9.99 0.46
N LYS A 31 -8.53 -11.25 0.22
CA LYS A 31 -7.21 -11.74 0.61
C LYS A 31 -6.10 -10.95 -0.07
N LEU A 32 -6.21 -10.76 -1.39
CA LEU A 32 -5.20 -10.03 -2.18
C LEU A 32 -5.05 -8.58 -1.69
N LEU A 33 -6.17 -7.89 -1.44
CA LEU A 33 -6.18 -6.53 -0.92
C LEU A 33 -5.56 -6.45 0.47
N LYS A 34 -5.83 -7.43 1.33
CA LYS A 34 -5.24 -7.51 2.68
C LYS A 34 -3.72 -7.74 2.63
N ASP A 35 -3.26 -8.62 1.75
CA ASP A 35 -1.84 -8.89 1.56
C ASP A 35 -1.12 -7.64 1.03
N PHE A 36 -1.73 -6.93 0.05
CA PHE A 36 -1.20 -5.70 -0.50
C PHE A 36 -1.11 -4.58 0.56
N ALA A 37 -2.15 -4.41 1.37
CA ALA A 37 -2.14 -3.44 2.48
C ALA A 37 -1.03 -3.76 3.50
N THR A 38 -0.85 -5.04 3.84
CA THR A 38 0.19 -5.49 4.79
C THR A 38 1.59 -5.18 4.25
N PHE A 39 1.82 -5.48 2.97
CA PHE A 39 3.07 -5.18 2.29
C PHE A 39 3.38 -3.68 2.29
N TYR A 40 2.39 -2.85 1.98
CA TYR A 40 2.56 -1.40 1.94
C TYR A 40 2.89 -0.82 3.33
N VAL A 41 2.17 -1.24 4.38
CA VAL A 41 2.47 -0.84 5.76
C VAL A 41 3.88 -1.25 6.17
N THR A 42 4.32 -2.44 5.74
CA THR A 42 5.67 -2.94 6.02
C THR A 42 6.73 -2.06 5.36
N LEU A 43 6.57 -1.72 4.08
CA LEU A 43 7.46 -0.81 3.38
C LEU A 43 7.47 0.60 3.99
N ALA A 44 6.31 1.10 4.43
CA ALA A 44 6.22 2.39 5.11
C ALA A 44 7.04 2.39 6.41
N LYS A 45 6.94 1.32 7.22
CA LYS A 45 7.73 1.16 8.45
C LYS A 45 9.24 1.07 8.17
N ILE A 46 9.63 0.32 7.13
CA ILE A 46 11.04 0.23 6.72
C ILE A 46 11.57 1.61 6.31
N ASN A 47 10.83 2.33 5.47
CA ASN A 47 11.21 3.69 5.06
C ASN A 47 11.31 4.65 6.25
N LEU A 48 10.36 4.59 7.19
CA LEU A 48 10.41 5.40 8.41
C LEU A 48 11.68 5.12 9.21
N ARG A 49 12.03 3.83 9.38
CA ARG A 49 13.23 3.41 10.10
C ARG A 49 14.50 3.87 9.40
N LEU A 50 14.60 3.69 8.08
CA LEU A 50 15.75 4.14 7.28
C LEU A 50 15.94 5.66 7.38
N HIS A 51 14.86 6.43 7.33
CA HIS A 51 14.94 7.89 7.53
C HIS A 51 15.41 8.27 8.94
N GLN A 52 14.93 7.58 9.98
CA GLN A 52 15.38 7.80 11.36
C GLN A 52 16.86 7.47 11.53
N GLU A 53 17.34 6.37 10.95
CA GLU A 53 18.76 5.99 10.97
C GLU A 53 19.63 7.02 10.21
N ALA A 54 19.22 7.43 9.01
CA ALA A 54 19.93 8.46 8.23
C ALA A 54 19.98 9.82 8.95
N SER A 55 18.93 10.19 9.70
CA SER A 55 18.93 11.42 10.50
C SER A 55 19.84 11.37 11.73
N LYS A 56 20.12 10.16 12.26
CA LYS A 56 21.03 9.97 13.40
C LYS A 56 22.50 10.00 13.00
N ASP A 57 22.85 9.52 11.80
CA ASP A 57 24.23 9.58 11.30
C ASP A 57 24.66 10.99 10.88
N ASN A 58 23.73 11.84 10.42
CA ASN A 58 24.02 13.25 10.09
C ASN A 58 24.12 14.19 11.31
N ALA A 59 23.80 13.69 12.52
CA ALA A 59 23.84 14.47 13.76
C ALA A 59 25.12 14.23 14.60
N LYS A 60 26.07 13.44 14.07
CA LYS A 60 27.42 13.24 14.60
C LYS A 60 28.44 13.99 13.76
#